data_AF-A0A7V8Z9S7-F1
#
_entry.id   AF-A0A7V8Z9S7-F1
#
_cell.length_a   1.000
_cell.length_b   1.000
_cell.length_c   1.000
_cell.angle_alpha   90.00
_cell.angle_beta   90.00
_cell.angle_gamma   90.00
#
_symmetry.space_group_name_H-M   'P 1'
#
loop_
_entity.id
_entity.type
_entity.pdbx_description
1 polymer ?
#
loop_
_entity_poly.entity_id
_entity_poly.type
_entity_poly.pdbx_seq_one_letter_code
_entity_poly.pdbx_strand_id
1 'polypeptide(L)' 'IGDTPNDIACARHFGAKAIAVATGRSHNVDALLACQPDALLPDLSDTERVIRVFSEA' A
#
# COMPACT_ATOMS: atom_id res chain seq x y z
N ILE A 1 -5.67 -0.11 -1.85
CA ILE A 1 -4.52 -0.78 -2.52
C ILE A 1 -4.12 0.11 -3.67
N GLY A 2 -2.87 0.52 -3.77
CA GLY A 2 -2.40 1.37 -4.88
C GLY A 2 -0.90 1.64 -4.82
N ASP A 3 -0.38 2.28 -5.85
CA ASP A 3 1.05 2.55 -6.06
C ASP A 3 1.40 4.03 -5.96
N THR A 4 0.46 4.88 -5.53
CA THR A 4 0.66 6.32 -5.40
C THR A 4 0.35 6.85 -3.99
N PRO A 5 0.97 7.99 -3.59
CA PRO A 5 0.56 8.75 -2.41
C PRO A 5 -0.94 9.07 -2.34
N ASN A 6 -1.57 9.28 -3.50
CA ASN A 6 -3.00 9.61 -3.59
C ASN A 6 -3.88 8.43 -3.19
N ASP A 7 -3.49 7.19 -3.51
CA ASP A 7 -4.22 6.00 -3.09
C ASP A 7 -4.21 5.85 -1.57
N ILE A 8 -3.08 6.15 -0.95
CA ILE A 8 -2.90 6.15 0.51
C ILE A 8 -3.77 7.24 1.13
N ALA A 9 -3.69 8.48 0.63
CA ALA A 9 -4.49 9.60 1.13
C ALA A 9 -6.00 9.34 1.00
N CYS A 10 -6.44 8.77 -0.13
CA CYS A 10 -7.83 8.38 -0.37
C CYS A 10 -8.30 7.34 0.64
N ALA A 11 -7.55 6.25 0.83
CA ALA A 11 -7.89 5.22 1.80
C ALA A 11 -8.01 5.79 3.22
N ARG A 12 -7.07 6.65 3.64
CA ARG A 12 -7.13 7.31 4.95
C ARG A 12 -8.34 8.22 5.11
N HIS A 13 -8.70 8.97 4.07
CA HIS A 13 -9.88 9.85 4.09
C HIS A 13 -11.17 9.07 4.39
N PHE A 14 -11.28 7.84 3.91
CA PHE A 14 -12.43 6.96 4.14
C PHE A 14 -12.27 6.00 5.33
N GLY A 15 -11.17 6.08 6.09
CA GLY A 15 -10.88 5.15 7.19
C GLY A 15 -10.63 3.71 6.74
N ALA A 16 -10.24 3.51 5.49
CA ALA A 16 -9.90 2.21 4.94
C ALA A 16 -8.41 1.88 5.16
N LYS A 17 -8.09 0.58 5.17
CA LYS A 17 -6.71 0.09 5.22
C LYS A 17 -5.96 0.44 3.93
N ALA A 18 -4.88 1.20 4.04
CA ALA A 18 -4.02 1.66 2.97
C ALA A 18 -2.85 0.68 2.73
N ILE A 19 -2.98 -0.19 1.74
CA ILE A 19 -1.88 -1.06 1.29
C ILE A 19 -1.20 -0.45 0.07
N ALA A 20 0.08 -0.10 0.19
CA ALA A 20 0.89 0.43 -0.89
C ALA A 20 1.63 -0.69 -1.63
N VAL A 21 1.72 -0.60 -2.96
CA VAL A 21 2.38 -1.60 -3.81
C VAL A 21 3.43 -0.90 -4.68
N ALA A 22 4.71 -1.28 -4.53
CA ALA A 22 5.85 -0.60 -5.15
C ALA A 22 6.08 -0.98 -6.63
N THR A 23 5.00 -1.22 -7.39
CA THR A 23 5.03 -1.51 -8.83
C THR A 23 4.88 -0.28 -9.71
N GLY A 24 4.60 0.88 -9.12
CA GLY A 24 4.42 2.14 -9.82
C GLY A 24 5.69 2.69 -10.44
N ARG A 25 5.56 3.42 -11.55
CA ARG A 25 6.71 3.99 -12.28
C ARG A 25 7.16 5.36 -11.78
N SER A 26 6.25 6.11 -11.17
CA SER A 26 6.43 7.54 -10.88
C SER A 26 6.83 7.83 -9.43
N HIS A 27 6.58 6.88 -8.52
CA HIS A 27 6.84 7.03 -7.09
C HIS A 27 7.73 5.89 -6.62
N ASN A 28 8.80 6.24 -5.90
CA ASN A 28 9.67 5.25 -5.27
C ASN A 28 9.10 4.81 -3.91
N VAL A 29 9.70 3.77 -3.34
CA VAL A 29 9.32 3.20 -2.04
C VAL A 29 9.33 4.26 -0.93
N ASP A 30 10.32 5.15 -0.91
CA ASP A 30 10.44 6.18 0.13
C ASP A 30 9.27 7.16 0.11
N ALA A 31 8.82 7.57 -1.07
CA ALA A 31 7.65 8.43 -1.23
C ALA A 31 6.37 7.76 -0.71
N LEU A 32 6.22 6.45 -0.92
CA LEU A 32 5.09 5.68 -0.38
C LEU A 32 5.19 5.56 1.14
N LEU A 33 6.35 5.24 1.69
CA LEU A 33 6.57 5.13 3.14
C LEU A 33 6.33 6.45 3.88
N ALA A 34 6.71 7.58 3.29
CA ALA A 34 6.46 8.91 3.85
C ALA A 34 4.96 9.19 4.07
N CYS A 35 4.08 8.55 3.30
CA CYS A 35 2.62 8.64 3.45
C CYS A 35 2.05 7.71 4.54
N GLN A 36 2.88 6.90 5.18
CA GLN A 36 2.52 5.97 6.25
C GLN A 36 1.37 5.01 5.88
N PRO A 37 1.53 4.17 4.84
CA PRO A 37 0.57 3.12 4.54
C PRO A 37 0.56 2.07 5.66
N ASP A 38 -0.57 1.38 5.83
CA ASP A 38 -0.69 0.28 6.79
C ASP A 38 0.20 -0.92 6.43
N ALA A 39 0.53 -1.07 5.15
CA ALA A 39 1.60 -1.94 4.70
C ALA A 39 2.15 -1.52 3.33
N LEU A 40 3.37 -1.98 3.05
CA LEU A 40 4.04 -1.85 1.76
C LEU A 40 4.42 -3.24 1.24
N LEU A 41 4.05 -3.52 -0.02
CA LEU A 41 4.44 -4.72 -0.74
C LEU A 41 5.27 -4.34 -1.98
N PRO A 42 6.31 -5.13 -2.35
CA PRO A 42 7.06 -4.87 -3.57
C PRO A 42 6.22 -5.11 -4.83
N ASP A 43 5.38 -6.15 -4.81
CA ASP A 43 4.43 -6.54 -5.84
C ASP A 43 3.34 -7.45 -5.21
N LEU A 44 2.45 -8.01 -6.05
CA LEU A 44 1.35 -8.89 -5.63
C LEU A 44 1.56 -10.36 -6.02
N SER A 45 2.79 -10.78 -6.35
CA SER A 45 3.08 -12.14 -6.81
C SER A 45 2.97 -13.18 -5.69
N ASP A 46 3.28 -12.79 -4.45
CA ASP A 46 3.09 -13.61 -3.25
C ASP A 46 1.68 -13.42 -2.69
N THR A 47 0.74 -14.23 -3.17
CA THR A 47 -0.68 -14.14 -2.81
C THR A 47 -0.94 -14.46 -1.34
N GLU A 48 -0.18 -15.38 -0.74
CA GLU A 48 -0.30 -15.68 0.69
C GLU A 48 0.09 -14.47 1.54
N ARG A 49 1.18 -13.79 1.17
CA ARG A 49 1.58 -12.55 1.82
C ARG A 49 0.52 -11.47 1.66
N VAL A 50 -0.05 -11.28 0.47
CA VAL A 50 -1.14 -10.31 0.23
C VAL A 50 -2.31 -10.57 1.18
N ILE A 51 -2.80 -11.80 1.28
CA ILE A 51 -3.94 -12.16 2.15
C ILE A 51 -3.62 -11.93 3.63
N ARG A 52 -2.40 -12.24 4.06
CA ARG A 52 -1.96 -12.01 5.45
C ARG A 52 -2.08 -10.54 5.84
N VAL A 53 -1.70 -9.63 4.95
CA VAL A 53 -1.79 -8.18 5.22
C VAL A 53 -3.22 -7.71 5.46
N PHE A 54 -4.25 -8.39 4.94
CA PHE A 54 -5.65 -8.05 5.22
C PHE A 54 -6.23 -8.73 6.45
N SER A 55 -5.63 -9.85 6.88
CA SER A 55 -6.14 -10.69 7.97
C SER A 55 -5.61 -10.26 9.35
N GLU A 56 -4.51 -9.52 9.38
CA GLU A 56 -3.95 -8.92 10.59
C GLU A 56 -4.64 -7.56 10.86
N ALA A 57 -5.43 -7.49 11.94
CA ALA A 57 -6.11 -6.30 12.43
C ALA A 57 -5.48 -5.81 13.74
#